data_AF-A0A2N5A5U8-F1
#
_entry.id   AF-A0A2N5A5U8-F1
#
_cell.length_a   1.000
_cell.length_b   1.000
_cell.length_c   1.000
_cell.angle_alpha   90.00
_cell.angle_beta   90.00
_cell.angle_gamma   90.00
#
_symmetry.space_group_name_H-M   'P 1'
#
loop_
_entity.id
_entity.type
_entity.pdbx_description
1 polymer ?
#
loop_
_entity_poly.entity_id
_entity_poly.type
_entity_poly.pdbx_seq_one_letter_code
_entity_poly.pdbx_strand_id
1 'polypeptide(L)'
;MNAIFDRVIREFFPDTNIPHWKKWVFRAAFGNKVFSRLINDERLIDKNGVHWVSSVIDFFNVRCETEYSDFNNIPRQGATVVISNHPTVMDGIALIHTIAQVRKDIKIVANHILPMIFPQ
;
A
#
# COMPACT_ATOMS: atom_id res chain seq x y z
N MET A 1 5.93 -8.26 -15.36
CA MET A 1 4.93 -7.16 -15.37
C MET A 1 3.56 -7.61 -15.87
N ASN A 2 3.43 -8.16 -17.09
CA ASN A 2 2.12 -8.59 -17.63
C ASN A 2 1.43 -9.67 -16.79
N ALA A 3 2.15 -10.69 -16.32
CA ALA A 3 1.57 -11.79 -15.53
C ALA A 3 1.03 -11.35 -14.15
N ILE A 4 1.72 -10.42 -13.46
CA ILE A 4 1.27 -9.88 -12.16
C ILE A 4 0.01 -9.04 -12.37
N PHE A 5 0.01 -8.22 -13.42
CA PHE A 5 -1.12 -7.35 -13.74
C PHE A 5 -2.38 -8.14 -14.11
N ASP A 6 -2.24 -9.17 -14.94
CA ASP A 6 -3.35 -10.05 -15.31
C ASP A 6 -3.88 -10.84 -14.10
N ARG A 7 -3.02 -11.20 -13.14
CA ARG A 7 -3.41 -11.87 -11.89
C ARG A 7 -4.21 -10.93 -10.99
N VAL A 8 -3.74 -9.69 -10.81
CA VAL A 8 -4.44 -8.65 -10.02
C VAL A 8 -5.80 -8.33 -10.65
N ILE A 9 -5.89 -8.21 -11.97
CA ILE A 9 -7.16 -7.94 -12.66
C ILE A 9 -8.17 -9.07 -12.46
N ARG A 10 -7.75 -10.34 -12.57
CA ARG A 10 -8.65 -11.49 -12.35
C ARG A 10 -9.13 -11.56 -10.91
N GLU A 11 -8.27 -11.25 -9.97
CA GLU A 11 -8.59 -11.20 -8.54
C GLU A 11 -9.62 -10.10 -8.20
N PHE A 12 -9.46 -8.89 -8.72
CA PHE A 12 -10.44 -7.81 -8.50
C PHE A 12 -11.76 -8.00 -9.26
N PHE A 13 -11.77 -8.79 -10.34
CA PHE A 13 -12.93 -9.01 -11.21
C PHE A 13 -13.10 -10.50 -11.57
N PRO A 14 -13.47 -11.37 -10.61
CA PRO A 14 -13.37 -12.82 -10.75
C PRO A 14 -14.18 -13.42 -11.91
N ASP A 15 -15.26 -12.77 -12.35
CA ASP A 15 -16.16 -13.31 -13.39
C ASP A 15 -16.42 -12.34 -14.56
N THR A 16 -15.54 -11.37 -14.80
CA THR A 16 -15.77 -10.37 -15.86
C THR A 16 -14.93 -10.67 -17.10
N ASN A 17 -15.58 -10.86 -18.26
CA ASN A 17 -14.90 -10.84 -19.55
C ASN A 17 -14.55 -9.39 -19.91
N ILE A 18 -13.51 -8.85 -19.28
CA ILE A 18 -13.13 -7.44 -19.37
C ILE A 18 -12.77 -7.12 -20.83
N PRO A 19 -13.51 -6.23 -21.50
CA PRO A 19 -13.20 -5.81 -22.87
C PRO A 19 -11.77 -5.30 -22.99
N HIS A 20 -11.11 -5.57 -24.12
CA HIS A 20 -9.71 -5.19 -24.35
C HIS A 20 -9.43 -3.70 -24.09
N TRP A 21 -10.39 -2.82 -24.35
CA TRP A 21 -10.26 -1.38 -24.07
C TRP A 21 -10.27 -1.06 -22.58
N LYS A 22 -11.03 -1.77 -21.73
CA LYS A 22 -10.99 -1.61 -20.27
C LYS A 22 -9.66 -2.12 -19.71
N LYS A 23 -9.12 -3.23 -20.22
CA LYS A 23 -7.75 -3.68 -19.88
C LYS A 23 -6.71 -2.65 -20.27
N TRP A 24 -6.87 -1.99 -21.43
CA TRP A 24 -5.99 -0.90 -21.85
C TRP A 24 -6.09 0.31 -20.92
N VAL A 25 -7.29 0.73 -20.51
CA VAL A 25 -7.48 1.82 -19.52
C VAL A 25 -6.86 1.46 -18.17
N PHE A 26 -7.07 0.24 -17.67
CA PHE A 26 -6.42 -0.24 -16.46
C PHE A 26 -4.90 -0.27 -16.60
N ARG A 27 -4.37 -0.72 -17.75
CA ARG A 27 -2.93 -0.66 -18.06
C ARG A 27 -2.41 0.77 -18.20
N ALA A 28 -3.21 1.72 -18.66
CA ALA A 28 -2.82 3.11 -18.71
C ALA A 28 -2.82 3.74 -17.31
N ALA A 29 -3.81 3.41 -16.48
CA ALA A 29 -3.93 3.90 -15.10
C ALA A 29 -2.85 3.32 -14.17
N PHE A 30 -2.66 2.00 -14.17
CA PHE A 30 -1.69 1.28 -13.33
C PHE A 30 -0.33 1.05 -14.00
N GLY A 31 -0.28 0.92 -15.33
CA GLY A 31 0.96 0.80 -16.11
C GLY A 31 1.55 2.15 -16.52
N ASN A 32 1.26 3.20 -15.76
CA ASN A 32 1.99 4.44 -15.86
C ASN A 32 3.46 4.25 -15.45
N LYS A 33 4.34 5.07 -16.02
CA LYS A 33 5.78 5.20 -15.73
C LYS A 33 6.09 5.21 -14.22
N VAL A 34 5.14 5.65 -13.40
CA VAL A 34 5.18 5.72 -11.93
C VAL A 34 5.24 4.33 -11.29
N PHE A 35 4.42 3.37 -11.70
CA PHE A 35 4.41 2.02 -11.11
C PHE A 35 5.63 1.21 -11.55
N SER A 36 6.08 1.40 -12.80
CA SER A 36 7.36 0.85 -13.25
C SER A 36 8.55 1.47 -12.51
N ARG A 37 8.47 2.75 -12.12
CA ARG A 37 9.49 3.39 -11.28
C ARG A 37 9.46 2.85 -9.85
N LEU A 38 8.29 2.69 -9.23
CA LEU A 38 8.14 2.04 -7.92
C LEU A 38 8.76 0.64 -7.88
N ILE A 39 8.49 -0.20 -8.89
CA ILE A 39 8.97 -1.59 -8.91
C ILE A 39 10.46 -1.68 -9.26
N ASN A 40 10.98 -0.76 -10.07
CA ASN A 40 12.38 -0.79 -10.54
C ASN A 40 13.33 0.12 -9.74
N ASP A 41 12.84 0.87 -8.74
CA ASP A 41 13.71 1.68 -7.89
C ASP A 41 14.41 0.76 -6.89
N GLU A 42 15.72 0.61 -7.03
CA GLU A 42 16.57 -0.20 -6.14
C GLU A 42 16.39 0.17 -4.66
N ARG A 43 15.96 1.40 -4.35
CA ARG A 43 15.69 1.85 -2.98
C ARG A 43 14.48 1.21 -2.33
N LEU A 44 13.59 0.61 -3.12
CA LEU A 44 12.36 -0.07 -2.67
C LEU A 44 12.50 -1.59 -2.66
N ILE A 45 13.44 -2.16 -3.43
CA ILE A 45 13.55 -3.60 -3.65
C ILE A 45 14.16 -4.32 -2.43
N ASP A 46 15.06 -3.68 -1.68
CA ASP A 46 15.76 -4.28 -0.54
C ASP A 46 15.15 -3.89 0.83
N LYS A 47 13.95 -3.29 0.83
CA LYS A 47 13.28 -2.87 2.06
C LYS A 47 12.00 -3.67 2.26
N ASN A 48 11.78 -4.11 3.50
CA ASN A 48 10.59 -4.86 3.90
C ASN A 48 9.82 -4.14 5.02
N GLY A 49 8.55 -4.49 5.19
CA GLY A 49 7.68 -3.98 6.25
C GLY A 49 7.64 -2.44 6.33
N VAL A 50 7.83 -1.90 7.53
CA VAL A 50 7.74 -0.44 7.80
C VAL A 50 8.74 0.39 6.99
N HIS A 51 9.94 -0.13 6.74
CA HIS A 51 10.95 0.59 5.96
C HIS A 51 10.56 0.74 4.49
N TRP A 52 9.87 -0.26 3.95
CA TRP A 52 9.27 -0.18 2.62
C TRP A 52 8.17 0.88 2.60
N VAL A 53 7.27 0.87 3.59
CA VAL A 53 6.20 1.88 3.74
C VAL A 53 6.76 3.31 3.77
N SER A 54 7.77 3.59 4.59
CA SER A 54 8.43 4.92 4.62
C SER A 54 9.00 5.30 3.25
N SER A 55 9.60 4.36 2.54
CA SER A 55 10.20 4.63 1.23
C SER A 55 9.15 4.94 0.17
N VAL A 56 7.96 4.35 0.27
CA VAL A 56 6.82 4.69 -0.60
C VAL A 56 6.27 6.08 -0.30
N ILE A 57 6.14 6.44 0.99
CA ILE A 57 5.74 7.79 1.41
C ILE A 57 6.73 8.83 0.86
N ASP A 58 8.03 8.58 0.99
CA ASP A 58 9.08 9.46 0.46
C ASP A 58 9.03 9.55 -1.07
N PHE A 59 8.89 8.41 -1.77
CA PHE A 59 8.85 8.37 -3.23
C PHE A 59 7.69 9.18 -3.80
N PHE A 60 6.51 9.09 -3.19
CA PHE A 60 5.34 9.88 -3.58
C PHE A 60 5.31 11.28 -2.97
N ASN A 61 6.31 11.64 -2.15
CA ASN A 61 6.40 12.90 -1.42
C ASN A 61 5.11 13.21 -0.63
N VAL A 62 4.56 12.19 0.03
CA VAL A 62 3.36 12.32 0.85
C VAL A 62 3.74 12.91 2.20
N ARG A 63 3.05 13.98 2.60
CA ARG A 63 3.20 14.56 3.93
C ARG A 63 2.09 14.04 4.83
N CYS A 64 2.48 13.38 5.92
CA CYS A 64 1.58 12.96 6.97
C CYS A 64 1.67 13.99 8.10
N GLU A 65 0.62 14.78 8.29
CA GLU A 65 0.53 15.75 9.37
C GLU A 65 -0.23 15.13 10.55
N THR A 66 0.34 15.21 11.75
CA THR A 66 -0.23 14.64 12.98
C THR A 66 0.28 15.46 14.16
N GLU A 67 -0.57 15.75 15.14
CA GLU A 67 -0.13 16.47 16.33
C GLU A 67 0.62 15.54 17.27
N TYR A 68 1.56 16.08 18.06
CA TYR A 68 2.30 15.25 19.01
C TYR A 68 1.39 14.61 20.06
N SER A 69 0.32 15.31 20.43
CA SER A 69 -0.77 14.86 21.31
C SER A 69 -1.47 13.62 20.78
N ASP A 70 -1.64 13.49 19.46
CA ASP A 70 -2.39 12.38 18.86
C ASP A 70 -1.69 11.04 19.08
N PHE A 71 -0.36 11.02 19.13
CA PHE A 71 0.40 9.80 19.40
C PHE A 71 0.16 9.23 20.80
N ASN A 72 -0.32 10.04 21.76
CA ASN A 72 -0.69 9.55 23.08
C ASN A 72 -1.94 8.65 23.04
N ASN A 73 -2.75 8.73 21.98
CA ASN A 73 -3.91 7.87 21.79
C ASN A 73 -3.52 6.47 21.29
N ILE A 74 -2.26 6.24 20.91
CA ILE A 74 -1.77 4.94 20.46
C ILE A 74 -1.18 4.18 21.67
N PRO A 75 -1.81 3.07 22.12
CA PRO A 75 -1.27 2.30 23.24
C PRO A 75 0.09 1.70 22.88
N ARG A 76 1.14 2.06 23.62
CA ARG A 76 2.52 1.60 23.36
C ARG A 76 2.73 0.10 23.59
N GLN A 77 1.88 -0.51 24.42
CA GLN A 77 1.96 -1.92 24.81
C GLN A 77 0.55 -2.50 24.88
N GLY A 78 0.46 -3.83 24.92
CA GLY A 78 -0.80 -4.55 24.93
C GLY A 78 -1.41 -4.75 23.55
N ALA A 79 -2.47 -5.54 23.49
CA ALA A 79 -3.22 -5.80 22.28
C ALA A 79 -4.01 -4.55 21.86
N THR A 80 -3.83 -4.13 20.61
CA THR A 80 -4.48 -2.93 20.06
C THR A 80 -5.06 -3.29 18.70
N VAL A 81 -6.31 -2.88 18.46
CA VAL A 81 -6.95 -2.94 17.15
C VAL A 81 -7.19 -1.50 16.70
N VAL A 82 -6.63 -1.15 15.54
CA VAL A 82 -6.86 0.16 14.91
C VAL A 82 -7.90 -0.01 13.82
N ILE A 83 -8.95 0.81 13.89
CA ILE A 83 -10.05 0.83 12.92
C ILE A 83 -10.04 2.21 12.27
N SER A 84 -9.98 2.25 10.94
CA SER A 84 -9.96 3.50 10.18
C SER A 84 -10.82 3.37 8.93
N ASN A 85 -11.48 4.46 8.56
CA ASN A 85 -12.10 4.60 7.25
C ASN A 85 -10.99 4.93 6.25
N HIS A 86 -10.51 3.90 5.55
CA HIS A 86 -9.42 4.06 4.60
C HIS A 86 -9.97 3.95 3.17
N PRO A 87 -10.19 5.09 2.48
CA PRO A 87 -10.86 5.10 1.19
C PRO A 87 -9.96 4.68 0.02
N THR A 88 -8.63 4.82 0.12
CA THR A 88 -7.71 4.51 -1.00
C THR A 88 -6.78 3.34 -0.71
N VAL A 89 -5.48 3.43 -1.05
CA VAL A 89 -4.39 2.52 -0.64
C VAL A 89 -3.28 3.34 0.01
N MET A 90 -3.10 4.57 -0.47
CA MET A 90 -2.16 5.53 0.07
C MET A 90 -2.51 5.98 1.48
N ASP A 91 -3.79 6.14 1.83
CA ASP A 91 -4.18 6.57 3.19
C ASP A 91 -3.74 5.54 4.26
N GLY A 92 -3.45 4.31 3.85
CA GLY A 92 -3.29 3.13 4.68
C GLY A 92 -1.82 2.87 4.83
N ILE A 93 -1.07 3.07 3.75
CA ILE A 93 0.37 3.30 3.81
C ILE A 93 0.66 4.49 4.73
N ALA A 94 -0.07 5.61 4.62
CA ALA A 94 0.08 6.76 5.51
C ALA A 94 -0.29 6.41 6.97
N LEU A 95 -1.38 5.69 7.21
CA LEU A 95 -1.77 5.24 8.54
C LEU A 95 -0.72 4.32 9.17
N ILE A 96 -0.21 3.35 8.40
CA ILE A 96 0.87 2.45 8.85
C ILE A 96 2.12 3.27 9.16
N HIS A 97 2.49 4.22 8.29
CA HIS A 97 3.64 5.10 8.49
C HIS A 97 3.52 5.91 9.80
N THR A 98 2.36 6.50 10.06
CA THR A 98 2.09 7.29 11.28
C THR A 98 2.11 6.42 12.53
N ILE A 99 1.40 5.28 12.54
CA ILE A 99 1.39 4.36 13.69
C ILE A 99 2.78 3.78 13.93
N ALA A 100 3.55 3.55 12.86
CA ALA A 100 4.91 3.03 12.95
C ALA A 100 5.85 3.95 13.73
N GLN A 101 5.53 5.22 13.94
CA GLN A 101 6.32 6.10 14.80
C GLN A 101 6.25 5.69 16.28
N VAL A 102 5.17 5.01 16.68
CA VAL A 102 4.96 4.54 18.07
C VAL A 102 5.16 3.03 18.18
N ARG A 103 4.70 2.25 17.20
CA ARG A 103 4.69 0.77 17.23
C ARG A 103 5.17 0.15 15.94
N LYS A 104 6.15 -0.76 16.00
CA LYS A 104 6.67 -1.47 14.81
C LYS A 104 6.01 -2.83 14.56
N ASP A 105 5.19 -3.31 15.48
CA ASP A 105 4.56 -4.63 15.47
C ASP A 105 3.18 -4.64 14.76
N ILE A 106 3.11 -3.98 13.60
CA ILE A 106 1.84 -3.79 12.88
C ILE A 106 1.51 -5.04 12.06
N LYS A 107 0.27 -5.52 12.17
CA LYS A 107 -0.31 -6.55 11.31
C LYS A 107 -1.55 -6.01 10.64
N ILE A 108 -1.70 -6.26 9.35
CA ILE A 108 -2.77 -5.69 8.53
C ILE A 108 -3.75 -6.81 8.18
N VAL A 109 -5.01 -6.59 8.49
CA VAL A 109 -6.09 -7.43 7.96
C VAL A 109 -6.46 -6.84 6.59
N ALA A 110 -5.97 -7.50 5.56
CA ALA A 110 -6.07 -7.08 4.18
C ALA A 110 -6.81 -8.14 3.37
N ASN A 111 -7.50 -7.70 2.31
CA ASN A 111 -8.03 -8.64 1.33
C ASN A 111 -6.87 -9.38 0.64
N HIS A 112 -7.07 -10.64 0.26
CA HIS A 112 -6.08 -11.57 -0.31
C HIS A 112 -5.31 -11.06 -1.54
N ILE A 113 -5.76 -9.96 -2.14
CA ILE A 113 -5.14 -9.29 -3.28
C ILE A 113 -3.93 -8.42 -2.86
N LEU A 114 -3.95 -7.81 -1.67
CA LEU A 114 -2.91 -6.89 -1.22
C LEU A 114 -1.52 -7.54 -1.05
N PRO A 115 -1.38 -8.78 -0.55
CA PRO A 115 -0.11 -9.50 -0.54
C PRO A 115 0.50 -9.76 -1.93
N MET A 116 -0.27 -9.62 -3.02
CA MET A 116 0.26 -9.73 -4.39
C MET A 116 0.86 -8.42 -4.91
N ILE A 117 0.53 -7.29 -4.28
CA ILE A 117 0.93 -5.93 -4.68
C ILE A 117 2.07 -5.41 -3.80
N PHE A 118 2.09 -5.80 -2.52
CA PHE A 118 3.09 -5.34 -1.56
C PHE A 118 4.02 -6.49 -1.11
N PRO A 119 5.34 -6.27 -1.05
CA PRO A 119 6.26 -7.25 -0.49
C PRO A 119 5.96 -7.48 1.00
N GLN A 120 6.15 -8.71 1.48
CA GLN A 120 5.90 -9.10 2.88
C GLN A 120 7.03 -8.68 3.81
#